data_AF-A0DX52-F1
#
_entry.id   AF-A0DX52-F1
#
_cell.length_a   1.000
_cell.length_b   1.000
_cell.length_c   1.000
_cell.angle_alpha   90.00
_cell.angle_beta   90.00
_cell.angle_gamma   90.00
#
_symmetry.space_group_name_H-M   'P 1'
#
loop_
_entity.id
_entity.type
_entity.pdbx_description
1 polymer ?
#
loop_
_entity_poly.entity_id
_entity_poly.type
_entity_poly.pdbx_seq_one_letter_code
_entity_poly.pdbx_strand_id
1 'polypeptide(L)'
;MSANQNNSSNFKSQLKVSLSQEKEEAQETLEIIHEMSQILNCGLDRQQLAVLVSMIENGVNPEALALVVNEMKTELNTYKKIHKQ
;
A
#
# COMPACT_ATOMS: atom_id res chain seq x y z
N MET A 1 21.21 24.29 41.70
CA MET A 1 20.16 23.27 41.51
C MET A 1 19.71 23.34 40.07
N SER A 2 20.28 22.50 39.19
CA SER A 2 19.96 22.54 37.75
C SER A 2 19.11 21.32 37.40
N ALA A 3 18.01 21.59 36.70
CA ALA A 3 16.92 20.67 36.44
C ALA A 3 17.30 19.50 35.52
N ASN A 4 16.79 18.32 35.86
CA ASN A 4 16.82 17.08 35.08
C ASN A 4 15.97 17.20 33.79
N GLN A 5 16.54 17.77 32.74
CA GLN A 5 15.91 17.86 31.40
C GLN A 5 16.24 16.66 30.49
N ASN A 6 17.12 15.74 30.92
CA ASN A 6 17.62 14.64 30.06
C ASN A 6 16.64 13.48 29.85
N ASN A 7 15.56 13.37 30.64
CA ASN A 7 14.63 12.23 30.51
C ASN A 7 13.52 12.46 29.47
N SER A 8 13.14 13.71 29.17
CA SER A 8 12.06 14.01 28.22
C SER A 8 12.52 14.00 26.76
N SER A 9 13.79 14.36 26.50
CA SER A 9 14.39 14.30 25.16
C SER A 9 14.58 12.87 24.67
N ASN A 10 14.97 11.95 25.55
CA ASN A 10 15.18 10.53 25.22
C ASN A 10 13.88 9.84 24.76
N PHE A 11 12.77 10.09 25.45
CA PHE A 11 11.46 9.53 25.07
C PHE A 11 10.99 10.02 23.70
N LYS A 12 11.12 11.33 23.40
CA LYS A 12 10.75 11.88 22.08
C LYS A 12 11.63 11.33 20.95
N SER A 13 12.92 11.12 21.18
CA SER A 13 13.79 10.48 20.18
C SER A 13 13.42 9.02 19.96
N GLN A 14 13.12 8.28 21.03
CA GLN A 14 12.76 6.86 20.94
C GLN A 14 11.39 6.64 20.26
N LEU A 15 10.43 7.54 20.50
CA LEU A 15 9.12 7.56 19.83
C LEU A 15 9.23 7.92 18.33
N LYS A 16 10.19 8.78 17.96
CA LYS A 16 10.45 9.10 16.55
C LYS A 16 11.10 7.93 15.80
N VAL A 17 12.04 7.24 16.44
CA VAL A 17 12.74 6.10 15.82
C VAL A 17 11.76 4.98 15.50
N SER A 18 10.87 4.63 16.43
CA SER A 18 9.86 3.58 16.25
C SER A 18 8.87 3.88 15.10
N LEU A 19 8.34 5.10 15.03
CA LEU A 19 7.45 5.51 13.93
C LEU A 19 8.12 5.49 12.55
N SER A 20 9.42 5.80 12.48
CA SER A 20 10.17 5.72 11.22
C SER A 20 10.37 4.27 10.77
N GLN A 21 10.63 3.35 11.72
CA GLN A 21 10.80 1.93 11.42
C GLN A 21 9.52 1.29 10.89
N GLU A 22 8.38 1.52 11.56
CA GLU A 22 7.08 0.99 11.09
C GLU A 22 6.75 1.47 9.67
N LYS A 23 7.07 2.74 9.37
CA LYS A 23 6.88 3.30 8.03
C LYS A 23 7.80 2.66 6.99
N GLU A 24 9.06 2.43 7.33
CA GLU A 24 10.03 1.76 6.45
C GLU A 24 9.60 0.33 6.16
N GLU A 25 9.17 -0.43 7.18
CA GLU A 25 8.67 -1.80 7.03
C GLU A 25 7.42 -1.88 6.14
N ALA A 26 6.49 -0.94 6.29
CA ALA A 26 5.30 -0.87 5.42
C ALA A 26 5.66 -0.55 3.97
N GLN A 27 6.67 0.30 3.75
CA GLN A 27 7.15 0.62 2.40
C GLN A 27 7.84 -0.57 1.74
N GLU A 28 8.71 -1.27 2.48
CA GLU A 28 9.39 -2.48 2.00
C GLU A 28 8.38 -3.58 1.69
N THR A 29 7.39 -3.79 2.57
CA THR A 29 6.30 -4.75 2.33
C THR A 29 5.56 -4.44 1.03
N LEU A 30 5.19 -3.17 0.80
CA LEU A 30 4.50 -2.77 -0.43
C LEU A 30 5.40 -2.95 -1.68
N GLU A 31 6.71 -2.77 -1.55
CA GLU A 31 7.67 -2.99 -2.63
C GLU A 31 7.75 -4.47 -3.02
N ILE A 32 7.86 -5.37 -2.03
CA ILE A 32 7.84 -6.81 -2.25
C ILE A 32 6.54 -7.25 -2.94
N ILE A 33 5.38 -6.79 -2.46
CA ILE A 33 4.09 -7.12 -3.07
C ILE A 33 4.01 -6.57 -4.50
N HIS A 34 4.55 -5.38 -4.75
CA HIS A 34 4.59 -4.82 -6.10
C HIS A 34 5.46 -5.67 -7.03
N GLU A 35 6.64 -6.12 -6.61
CA GLU A 35 7.48 -7.05 -7.39
C GLU A 35 6.76 -8.36 -7.69
N MET A 36 6.08 -8.95 -6.69
CA MET A 36 5.25 -10.13 -6.91
C MET A 36 4.16 -9.90 -7.96
N SER A 37 3.51 -8.73 -7.93
CA SER A 37 2.47 -8.37 -8.91
C SER A 37 3.02 -8.24 -10.35
N GLN A 38 4.27 -7.80 -10.50
CA GLN A 38 4.95 -7.73 -11.79
C GLN A 38 5.31 -9.13 -12.29
N ILE A 39 5.84 -10.00 -11.42
CA ILE A 39 6.16 -11.40 -11.77
C ILE A 39 4.92 -12.15 -12.24
N LEU A 40 3.77 -11.91 -11.59
CA LEU A 40 2.49 -12.53 -11.92
C LEU A 40 1.74 -11.81 -13.05
N ASN A 41 2.31 -10.76 -13.65
CA ASN A 41 1.69 -9.95 -14.70
C ASN A 41 0.27 -9.47 -14.33
N CYS A 42 0.04 -9.10 -13.07
CA CYS A 42 -1.27 -8.60 -12.62
C CYS A 42 -1.67 -7.29 -13.32
N GLY A 43 -0.71 -6.54 -13.87
CA GLY A 43 -0.95 -5.27 -14.55
C GLY A 43 -1.57 -4.24 -13.60
N LEU A 44 -1.01 -4.15 -12.39
CA LEU A 44 -1.38 -3.18 -11.37
C LEU A 44 -0.17 -2.28 -11.10
N ASP A 45 -0.41 -0.97 -10.98
CA ASP A 45 0.62 -0.04 -10.54
C ASP A 45 0.71 0.02 -9.00
N ARG A 46 1.78 0.65 -8.49
CA ARG A 46 2.02 0.75 -7.05
C ARG A 46 0.89 1.45 -6.29
N GLN A 47 0.24 2.45 -6.88
CA GLN A 47 -0.86 3.16 -6.22
C GLN A 47 -2.12 2.30 -6.15
N GLN A 48 -2.45 1.62 -7.24
CA GLN A 48 -3.56 0.66 -7.28
C GLN A 48 -3.37 -0.44 -6.25
N LEU A 49 -2.16 -1.01 -6.18
CA LEU A 49 -1.85 -2.05 -5.21
C LEU A 49 -1.97 -1.56 -3.76
N ALA A 50 -1.49 -0.36 -3.45
CA ALA A 50 -1.63 0.24 -2.12
C ALA A 50 -3.11 0.39 -1.71
N VAL A 51 -3.97 0.81 -2.65
CA VAL A 51 -5.42 0.90 -2.40
C VAL A 51 -6.02 -0.48 -2.14
N LEU A 52 -5.67 -1.49 -2.95
CA LEU A 52 -6.19 -2.85 -2.78
C LEU A 52 -5.74 -3.48 -1.46
N VAL A 53 -4.48 -3.27 -1.06
CA VAL A 53 -3.97 -3.71 0.25
C VAL A 53 -4.76 -3.04 1.37
N SER A 54 -4.97 -1.72 1.30
CA SER A 54 -5.76 -1.01 2.32
C SER A 54 -7.20 -1.53 2.40
N MET A 55 -7.82 -1.87 1.26
CA MET A 55 -9.16 -2.46 1.26
C MET A 55 -9.18 -3.82 1.97
N ILE A 56 -8.18 -4.66 1.71
CA ILE A 56 -8.05 -5.98 2.35
C ILE A 56 -7.80 -5.84 3.85
N GLU A 57 -6.96 -4.90 4.28
CA GLU A 57 -6.72 -4.58 5.69
C GLU A 57 -8.00 -4.09 6.40
N ASN A 58 -8.91 -3.44 5.67
CA ASN A 58 -10.23 -3.05 6.16
C ASN A 58 -11.27 -4.20 6.12
N GLY A 59 -10.84 -5.43 5.82
CA GLY A 59 -11.70 -6.63 5.87
C GLY A 59 -12.43 -6.95 4.57
N VAL A 60 -12.08 -6.32 3.45
CA VAL A 60 -12.62 -6.69 2.14
C VAL A 60 -12.08 -8.06 1.72
N ASN A 61 -12.96 -8.95 1.25
CA ASN A 61 -12.58 -10.26 0.74
C ASN A 61 -11.69 -10.11 -0.53
N PRO A 62 -10.46 -10.67 -0.55
CA PRO A 62 -9.54 -10.54 -1.68
C PRO A 62 -10.05 -11.17 -2.99
N GLU A 63 -10.78 -12.28 -2.91
CA GLU A 63 -11.34 -12.99 -4.08
C GLU A 63 -12.43 -12.15 -4.74
N ALA A 64 -13.35 -11.59 -3.94
CA ALA A 64 -14.40 -10.70 -4.42
C ALA A 64 -13.80 -9.42 -5.03
N LEU A 65 -12.76 -8.86 -4.39
CA LEU A 65 -12.06 -7.68 -4.89
C LEU A 65 -11.38 -7.95 -6.24
N ALA A 66 -10.76 -9.12 -6.41
CA ALA A 66 -10.14 -9.52 -7.67
C ALA A 66 -11.17 -9.61 -8.82
N LEU A 67 -12.38 -10.13 -8.55
CA LEU A 67 -13.46 -10.17 -9.54
C LEU A 67 -13.83 -8.76 -10.00
N VAL A 68 -14.05 -7.82 -9.06
CA VAL A 68 -14.40 -6.43 -9.37
C VAL A 68 -13.31 -5.74 -10.19
N VAL A 69 -12.03 -5.89 -9.80
CA VAL A 69 -10.91 -5.30 -10.53
C VAL A 69 -10.83 -5.84 -11.97
N ASN A 70 -11.07 -7.14 -12.17
CA ASN A 70 -11.05 -7.75 -13.49
C ASN A 70 -12.23 -7.30 -14.36
N GLU A 71 -13.42 -7.16 -13.79
CA GLU A 71 -14.60 -6.60 -14.47
C GLU A 71 -14.31 -5.18 -14.96
N MET A 72 -13.83 -4.30 -14.07
CA MET A 72 -13.48 -2.91 -14.40
C MET A 72 -12.44 -2.82 -15.52
N LYS A 73 -11.40 -3.67 -15.48
CA LYS A 73 -10.39 -3.74 -16.56
C LYS A 73 -11.02 -4.15 -17.90
N THR A 74 -11.94 -5.10 -17.87
CA THR A 74 -12.64 -5.60 -19.07
C THR A 74 -13.55 -4.54 -19.67
N GLU A 75 -14.35 -3.85 -18.85
CA GLU A 75 -15.21 -2.76 -19.29
C GLU A 75 -14.40 -1.60 -19.89
N LEU A 76 -13.33 -1.19 -19.21
CA LEU A 76 -12.46 -0.10 -19.68
C LEU A 76 -11.77 -0.45 -21.01
N ASN A 77 -11.34 -1.70 -21.17
CA ASN A 77 -10.77 -2.17 -22.43
C ASN A 77 -11.82 -2.18 -23.55
N THR A 78 -13.05 -2.59 -23.25
CA THR A 78 -14.17 -2.58 -24.20
C THR A 78 -14.49 -1.14 -24.62
N TYR A 79 -14.62 -0.22 -23.65
CA TYR A 79 -14.84 1.20 -23.90
C TYR A 79 -13.76 1.81 -24.81
N LYS A 80 -12.48 1.53 -24.50
CA LYS A 80 -11.35 1.99 -25.32
C LYS A 80 -11.39 1.46 -26.76
N LYS A 81 -11.85 0.22 -26.98
CA LYS A 81 -11.99 -0.37 -28.33
C LYS A 81 -13.11 0.29 -29.12
N ILE A 82 -14.23 0.60 -28.48
CA ILE A 82 -15.40 1.22 -29.13
C ILE A 82 -15.09 2.67 -29.54
N HIS A 83 -14.39 3.42 -28.69
CA HIS A 83 -14.16 4.87 -28.90
C HIS A 83 -12.79 5.24 -29.49
N LYS A 84 -11.96 4.26 -29.89
CA LYS A 84 -10.72 4.50 -30.66
C LYS A 84 -10.85 4.22 -32.16
N GLN A 85 -12.06 4.24 -32.73
CA GLN A 85 -12.27 4.28 -34.19
C GLN A 85 -12.47 5.72 -34.65
#